data_AF-A0A8S9C2I8-F1
#
_entry.id   AF-A0A8S9C2I8-F1
#
_cell.length_a   1.000
_cell.length_b   1.000
_cell.length_c   1.000
_cell.angle_alpha   90.00
_cell.angle_beta   90.00
_cell.angle_gamma   90.00
#
_symmetry.space_group_name_H-M   'P 1'
#
loop_
_entity.id
_entity.type
_entity.pdbx_description
1 polymer ?
#
loop_
_entity_poly.entity_id
_entity_poly.type
_entity_poly.pdbx_seq_one_letter_code
_entity_poly.pdbx_strand_id
1 'polypeptide(L)'
;MISQNHGHNVPPTQLRTTLLACLLFSIFETYNGYITSATTQIYSGVRLLADWQTSQIHLTTKISSIRSPRPLVIEDELIHAFSELETEAMCRHDLRSAELHEAHRFYGQMHIDTMPASFSDVKEARAYLVLITQRALHLTAWMKQKSNGALGLRNPEILQERENATKEAIMRMGVEYERWERAFEKIWEEGKEVSKGVMALRIKILTAAAWKNCLAPGRGVFYGDSTELLTEMVTLSRAVLSRDDDIPQATSDFGFEGGIITSLRTVGFVYRHRRLKREAIELLLERPWKEGLWDSYIVGKAMEWLVNLEDEGVSEDEEHVPEEKVLRDFTMVQDEAERRTIVTGLQAIVGEDGEEELMRRELVIPWLT
;
A
#
# COMPACT_ATOMS: atom_id res chain seq x y z
N MET A 1 14.26 -41.11 -19.74
CA MET A 1 13.29 -41.29 -18.65
C MET A 1 13.04 -39.92 -18.04
N ILE A 2 11.94 -39.30 -18.46
CA ILE A 2 11.54 -37.96 -18.00
C ILE A 2 10.75 -38.18 -16.71
N SER A 3 11.28 -37.68 -15.59
CA SER A 3 10.61 -37.68 -14.30
C SER A 3 9.36 -36.80 -14.41
N GLN A 4 8.19 -37.42 -14.38
CA GLN A 4 6.92 -36.71 -14.22
C GLN A 4 6.84 -36.21 -12.78
N ASN A 5 7.03 -34.91 -12.61
CA ASN A 5 6.76 -34.22 -11.36
C ASN A 5 5.25 -34.35 -11.07
N HIS A 6 4.90 -35.27 -10.17
CA HIS A 6 3.55 -35.41 -9.66
C HIS A 6 3.29 -34.19 -8.79
N GLY A 7 2.61 -33.18 -9.34
CA GLY A 7 2.01 -32.13 -8.54
C GLY A 7 1.13 -32.79 -7.49
N HIS A 8 1.52 -32.67 -6.23
CA HIS A 8 0.71 -33.12 -5.12
C HIS A 8 -0.61 -32.35 -5.15
N ASN A 9 -1.66 -32.99 -5.69
CA ASN A 9 -3.02 -32.50 -5.56
C ASN A 9 -3.39 -32.56 -4.08
N VAL A 10 -3.19 -31.44 -3.38
CA VAL A 10 -3.66 -31.26 -2.02
C VAL A 10 -5.19 -31.44 -2.04
N PRO A 11 -5.76 -32.37 -1.27
CA PRO A 11 -7.19 -32.54 -1.15
C PRO A 11 -7.90 -31.20 -0.88
N PRO A 12 -9.08 -30.95 -1.46
CA PRO A 12 -9.79 -29.67 -1.30
C PRO A 12 -9.95 -29.22 0.16
N THR A 13 -10.21 -30.15 1.08
CA THR A 13 -10.30 -29.90 2.52
C THR A 13 -8.97 -29.53 3.16
N GLN A 14 -7.86 -30.10 2.67
CA GLN A 14 -6.52 -29.76 3.13
C GLN A 14 -6.10 -28.37 2.62
N LEU A 15 -6.45 -28.00 1.38
CA LEU A 15 -6.13 -26.68 0.83
C LEU A 15 -6.78 -25.55 1.64
N ARG A 16 -8.09 -25.63 1.88
CA ARG A 16 -8.81 -24.63 2.68
C ARG A 16 -8.23 -24.51 4.09
N THR A 17 -7.91 -25.64 4.71
CA THR A 17 -7.30 -25.67 6.05
C THR A 17 -5.91 -25.01 6.04
N THR A 18 -5.07 -25.29 5.05
CA THR A 18 -3.75 -24.67 4.91
C THR A 18 -3.85 -23.16 4.71
N LEU A 19 -4.80 -22.69 3.89
CA LEU A 19 -5.01 -21.26 3.67
C LEU A 19 -5.47 -20.55 4.93
N LEU A 20 -6.39 -21.14 5.68
CA LEU A 20 -6.81 -20.62 6.99
C LEU A 20 -5.64 -20.61 7.99
N ALA A 21 -4.78 -21.63 7.97
CA ALA A 21 -3.59 -21.66 8.80
C ALA A 21 -2.59 -20.56 8.42
N CYS A 22 -2.29 -20.36 7.13
CA CYS A 22 -1.45 -19.26 6.66
C CYS A 22 -2.01 -17.90 7.08
N LEU A 23 -3.31 -17.69 6.93
CA LEU A 23 -3.98 -16.45 7.37
C LEU A 23 -3.83 -16.26 8.89
N LEU A 24 -4.14 -17.27 9.70
CA LEU A 24 -4.04 -17.20 11.15
C LEU A 24 -2.61 -16.92 11.63
N PHE A 25 -1.62 -17.63 11.06
CA PHE A 25 -0.22 -17.39 11.39
C PHE A 25 0.23 -16.00 10.98
N SER A 26 -0.15 -15.53 9.80
CA SER A 26 0.18 -14.17 9.37
C SER A 26 -0.37 -13.12 10.34
N ILE A 27 -1.60 -13.28 10.83
CA ILE A 27 -2.22 -12.38 11.82
C ILE A 27 -1.45 -12.43 13.14
N PHE A 28 -1.18 -13.64 13.65
CA PHE A 28 -0.48 -13.81 14.92
C PHE A 28 0.94 -13.26 14.88
N GLU A 29 1.68 -13.55 13.82
CA GLU A 29 3.05 -13.07 13.63
C GLU A 29 3.09 -11.55 13.50
N THR A 30 2.16 -10.98 12.74
CA THR A 30 2.00 -9.53 12.59
C THR A 30 1.72 -8.86 13.93
N TYR A 31 0.79 -9.40 14.70
CA TYR A 31 0.44 -8.87 16.03
C TYR A 31 1.67 -8.83 16.96
N ASN A 32 2.49 -9.88 16.93
CA ASN A 32 3.70 -9.99 17.74
C ASN A 32 4.90 -9.20 17.20
N GLY A 33 4.81 -8.68 15.97
CA GLY A 33 5.88 -7.91 15.30
C GLY A 33 6.85 -8.75 14.46
N TYR A 34 6.57 -10.05 14.23
CA TYR A 34 7.35 -10.94 13.37
C TYR A 34 6.97 -10.78 11.89
N ILE A 35 7.27 -9.63 11.33
CA ILE A 35 6.79 -9.23 10.00
C ILE A 35 7.41 -10.07 8.88
N THR A 36 8.66 -10.51 9.02
CA THR A 36 9.32 -11.36 8.02
C THR A 36 8.61 -12.71 7.89
N SER A 37 8.28 -13.32 9.02
CA SER A 37 7.52 -14.57 9.05
C SER A 37 6.10 -14.36 8.51
N ALA A 38 5.42 -13.29 8.95
CA ALA A 38 4.06 -12.98 8.49
C ALA A 38 3.99 -12.83 6.96
N THR A 39 4.95 -12.11 6.40
CA THR A 39 5.08 -11.92 4.94
C THR A 39 5.32 -13.25 4.22
N THR A 40 6.09 -14.15 4.81
CA THR A 40 6.32 -15.50 4.27
C THR A 40 5.03 -16.34 4.25
N GLN A 41 4.21 -16.25 5.30
CA GLN A 41 2.90 -16.93 5.35
C GLN A 41 1.93 -16.37 4.32
N ILE A 42 1.88 -15.04 4.16
CA ILE A 42 1.07 -14.36 3.15
C ILE A 42 1.43 -14.86 1.76
N TYR A 43 2.70 -14.76 1.35
CA TYR A 43 3.11 -15.18 0.00
C TYR A 43 2.97 -16.69 -0.23
N SER A 44 3.13 -17.50 0.81
CA SER A 44 2.85 -18.94 0.71
C SER A 44 1.38 -19.20 0.40
N GLY A 45 0.45 -18.50 1.08
CA GLY A 45 -0.98 -18.60 0.82
C GLY A 45 -1.38 -18.06 -0.55
N VAL A 46 -0.84 -16.91 -0.97
CA VAL A 46 -1.04 -16.35 -2.33
C VAL A 46 -0.62 -17.35 -3.40
N ARG A 47 0.56 -17.97 -3.25
CA ARG A 47 1.03 -18.99 -4.20
C ARG A 47 0.11 -20.22 -4.24
N LEU A 48 -0.33 -20.71 -3.09
CA LEU A 48 -1.27 -21.84 -3.01
C LEU A 48 -2.60 -21.53 -3.71
N LEU A 49 -3.12 -20.30 -3.53
CA LEU A 49 -4.33 -19.85 -4.23
C LEU A 49 -4.11 -19.77 -5.74
N ALA A 50 -2.99 -19.20 -6.20
CA ALA A 50 -2.68 -19.08 -7.61
C ALA A 50 -2.51 -20.44 -8.30
N ASP A 51 -1.80 -21.37 -7.67
CA ASP A 51 -1.61 -22.75 -8.15
C ASP A 51 -2.96 -23.47 -8.23
N TRP A 52 -3.79 -23.33 -7.20
CA TRP A 52 -5.12 -23.90 -7.19
C TRP A 52 -6.01 -23.31 -8.29
N GLN A 53 -6.10 -21.98 -8.42
CA GLN A 53 -6.88 -21.33 -9.48
C GLN A 53 -6.43 -21.78 -10.87
N THR A 54 -5.13 -21.91 -11.10
CA THR A 54 -4.56 -22.41 -12.35
C THR A 54 -4.99 -23.86 -12.63
N SER A 55 -5.03 -24.70 -11.60
CA SER A 55 -5.52 -26.08 -11.75
C SER A 55 -7.02 -26.15 -12.12
N GLN A 56 -7.81 -25.12 -11.82
CA GLN A 56 -9.26 -25.08 -12.09
C GLN A 56 -9.62 -24.46 -13.46
N ILE A 57 -8.66 -24.06 -14.30
CA ILE A 57 -8.90 -23.46 -15.64
C ILE A 57 -9.79 -24.33 -16.55
N HIS A 58 -9.82 -25.65 -16.32
CA HIS A 58 -10.67 -26.55 -17.09
C HIS A 58 -12.17 -26.45 -16.74
N LEU A 59 -12.52 -25.92 -15.56
CA LEU A 59 -13.91 -25.76 -15.08
C LEU A 59 -14.47 -24.37 -15.38
N THR A 60 -13.60 -23.38 -15.45
CA THR A 60 -13.95 -22.00 -15.75
C THR A 60 -13.18 -21.58 -16.99
N THR A 61 -13.86 -21.12 -18.05
CA THR A 61 -13.20 -20.70 -19.30
C THR A 61 -12.07 -19.67 -19.08
N LYS A 62 -12.03 -18.99 -17.92
CA LYS A 62 -11.01 -18.01 -17.52
C LYS A 62 -10.79 -18.01 -15.99
N ILE A 63 -9.57 -17.72 -15.54
CA ILE A 63 -9.26 -17.48 -14.11
C ILE A 63 -9.95 -16.18 -13.67
N SER A 64 -10.67 -16.23 -12.56
CA SER A 64 -11.30 -15.06 -11.96
C SER A 64 -10.46 -14.55 -10.79
N SER A 65 -10.07 -13.28 -10.81
CA SER A 65 -9.31 -12.62 -9.75
C SER A 65 -10.18 -12.04 -8.63
N ILE A 66 -11.50 -11.98 -8.83
CA ILE A 66 -12.46 -11.41 -7.88
C ILE A 66 -13.35 -12.48 -7.26
N ARG A 67 -13.59 -13.59 -7.97
CA ARG A 67 -14.50 -14.67 -7.52
C ARG A 67 -13.83 -16.02 -7.59
N SER A 68 -14.17 -16.89 -6.65
CA SER A 68 -13.73 -18.25 -6.59
C SER A 68 -14.31 -19.06 -7.76
N PRO A 69 -13.48 -19.87 -8.47
CA PRO A 69 -13.97 -20.81 -9.46
C PRO A 69 -14.81 -21.92 -8.81
N ARG A 70 -14.66 -22.16 -7.49
CA ARG A 70 -15.43 -23.14 -6.71
C ARG A 70 -15.70 -22.60 -5.30
N PRO A 71 -16.74 -21.77 -5.11
CA PRO A 71 -17.05 -21.12 -3.83
C PRO A 71 -17.29 -22.08 -2.66
N LEU A 72 -17.74 -23.31 -2.94
CA LEU A 72 -17.94 -24.36 -1.92
C LEU A 72 -16.64 -25.02 -1.46
N VAL A 73 -15.52 -24.77 -2.14
CA VAL A 73 -14.19 -25.29 -1.78
C VAL A 73 -13.35 -24.20 -1.13
N ILE A 74 -13.26 -23.05 -1.79
CA ILE A 74 -12.61 -21.84 -1.29
C ILE A 74 -13.61 -20.70 -1.48
N GLU A 75 -13.95 -20.03 -0.40
CA GLU A 75 -14.86 -18.90 -0.38
C GLU A 75 -14.23 -17.64 -1.00
N ASP A 76 -15.05 -16.73 -1.53
CA ASP A 76 -14.58 -15.47 -2.13
C ASP A 76 -13.82 -14.63 -1.09
N GLU A 77 -14.24 -14.69 0.17
CA GLU A 77 -13.64 -13.99 1.30
C GLU A 77 -12.18 -14.37 1.52
N LEU A 78 -11.80 -15.64 1.32
CA LEU A 78 -10.41 -16.06 1.42
C LEU A 78 -9.57 -15.48 0.29
N ILE A 79 -10.11 -15.44 -0.93
CA ILE A 79 -9.43 -14.81 -2.07
C ILE A 79 -9.20 -13.33 -1.78
N HIS A 80 -10.25 -12.62 -1.36
CA HIS A 80 -10.17 -11.19 -1.05
C HIS A 80 -9.18 -10.90 0.08
N ALA A 81 -9.19 -11.70 1.16
CA ALA A 81 -8.27 -11.54 2.27
C ALA A 81 -6.80 -11.68 1.83
N PHE A 82 -6.48 -12.68 1.00
CA PHE A 82 -5.11 -12.84 0.49
C PHE A 82 -4.74 -11.76 -0.54
N SER A 83 -5.68 -11.26 -1.34
CA SER A 83 -5.42 -10.14 -2.25
C SER A 83 -5.13 -8.83 -1.51
N GLU A 84 -5.86 -8.55 -0.42
CA GLU A 84 -5.57 -7.40 0.45
C GLU A 84 -4.21 -7.57 1.14
N LEU A 85 -3.94 -8.75 1.71
CA LEU A 85 -2.65 -9.05 2.34
C LEU A 85 -1.46 -8.93 1.42
N GLU A 86 -1.61 -9.43 0.18
CA GLU A 86 -0.58 -9.30 -0.83
C GLU A 86 -0.29 -7.82 -1.11
N THR A 87 -1.33 -7.00 -1.25
CA THR A 87 -1.20 -5.55 -1.48
C THR A 87 -0.39 -4.89 -0.36
N GLU A 88 -0.64 -5.27 0.90
CA GLU A 88 0.10 -4.76 2.05
C GLU A 88 1.54 -5.26 2.11
N ALA A 89 1.77 -6.55 1.87
CA ALA A 89 3.09 -7.16 1.84
C ALA A 89 3.98 -6.51 0.76
N MET A 90 3.40 -6.26 -0.43
CA MET A 90 4.06 -5.55 -1.53
C MET A 90 4.45 -4.11 -1.17
N CYS A 91 3.60 -3.43 -0.41
CA CYS A 91 3.82 -2.07 0.05
C CYS A 91 4.97 -1.93 1.05
N ARG A 92 5.36 -3.02 1.71
CA ARG A 92 6.39 -3.05 2.74
C ARG A 92 7.75 -3.46 2.18
N HIS A 93 7.89 -4.72 1.76
CA HIS A 93 9.13 -5.23 1.18
C HIS A 93 8.82 -6.41 0.26
N ASP A 94 8.98 -6.22 -1.05
CA ASP A 94 8.74 -7.25 -2.06
C ASP A 94 10.05 -7.69 -2.72
N LEU A 95 10.44 -8.93 -2.44
CA LEU A 95 11.65 -9.58 -2.94
C LEU A 95 11.38 -10.55 -4.10
N ARG A 96 10.12 -10.66 -4.56
CA ARG A 96 9.75 -11.55 -5.68
C ARG A 96 10.25 -10.99 -6.99
N SER A 97 10.60 -11.81 -7.98
CA SER A 97 11.36 -11.33 -9.14
C SER A 97 10.62 -10.34 -10.06
N ALA A 98 11.38 -9.59 -10.85
CA ALA A 98 10.84 -8.62 -11.80
C ALA A 98 9.99 -9.32 -12.87
N GLU A 99 10.33 -10.55 -13.26
CA GLU A 99 9.57 -11.37 -14.21
C GLU A 99 8.19 -11.72 -13.66
N LEU A 100 8.09 -12.02 -12.37
CA LEU A 100 6.79 -12.25 -11.71
C LEU A 100 5.94 -10.98 -11.75
N HIS A 101 6.53 -9.84 -11.41
CA HIS A 101 5.81 -8.56 -11.45
C HIS A 101 5.41 -8.14 -12.86
N GLU A 102 6.22 -8.45 -13.86
CA GLU A 102 5.88 -8.27 -15.28
C GLU A 102 4.67 -9.11 -15.69
N ALA A 103 4.65 -10.39 -15.35
CA ALA A 103 3.53 -11.28 -15.66
C ALA A 103 2.22 -10.81 -15.00
N HIS A 104 2.29 -10.24 -13.79
CA HIS A 104 1.10 -9.81 -13.05
C HIS A 104 0.62 -8.38 -13.36
N ARG A 105 1.29 -7.62 -14.24
CA ARG A 105 0.81 -6.26 -14.61
C ARG A 105 -0.55 -6.23 -15.28
N PHE A 106 -0.96 -7.36 -15.87
CA PHE A 106 -2.24 -7.56 -16.55
C PHE A 106 -3.16 -8.54 -15.80
N TYR A 107 -2.81 -8.87 -14.55
CA TYR A 107 -3.64 -9.74 -13.72
C TYR A 107 -5.08 -9.20 -13.64
N GLY A 108 -6.06 -10.10 -13.82
CA GLY A 108 -7.48 -9.75 -13.80
C GLY A 108 -7.96 -8.78 -14.90
N GLN A 109 -7.24 -8.63 -16.03
CA GLN A 109 -7.61 -7.69 -17.11
C GLN A 109 -9.06 -7.86 -17.58
N MET A 110 -9.55 -9.09 -17.71
CA MET A 110 -10.94 -9.35 -18.09
C MET A 110 -11.93 -8.64 -17.17
N HIS A 111 -11.74 -8.72 -15.85
CA HIS A 111 -12.64 -8.08 -14.88
C HIS A 111 -12.57 -6.57 -15.01
N ILE A 112 -11.38 -6.01 -15.21
CA ILE A 112 -11.21 -4.58 -15.49
C ILE A 112 -11.96 -4.17 -16.75
N ASP A 113 -11.87 -4.94 -17.82
CA ASP A 113 -12.55 -4.67 -19.09
C ASP A 113 -14.07 -4.74 -18.95
N THR A 114 -14.57 -5.64 -18.11
CA THR A 114 -16.01 -5.84 -17.85
C THR A 114 -16.53 -5.18 -16.58
N MET A 115 -15.76 -4.27 -15.96
CA MET A 115 -16.16 -3.61 -14.72
C MET A 115 -17.54 -2.94 -14.89
N PRO A 116 -18.49 -3.16 -13.96
CA PRO A 116 -19.85 -2.65 -14.10
C PRO A 116 -19.87 -1.12 -14.10
N ALA A 117 -20.92 -0.53 -14.68
CA ALA A 117 -21.10 0.92 -14.71
C ALA A 117 -21.49 1.50 -13.33
N SER A 118 -21.97 0.65 -12.41
CA SER A 118 -22.28 0.98 -11.03
C SER A 118 -22.09 -0.26 -10.17
N PHE A 119 -21.47 -0.12 -9.00
CA PHE A 119 -21.35 -1.23 -8.07
C PHE A 119 -22.67 -1.49 -7.32
N SER A 120 -22.93 -2.76 -7.04
CA SER A 120 -24.10 -3.21 -6.29
C SER A 120 -23.97 -2.94 -4.79
N ASP A 121 -22.77 -3.11 -4.24
CA ASP A 121 -22.46 -2.89 -2.84
C ASP A 121 -20.98 -2.52 -2.60
N VAL A 122 -20.67 -2.19 -1.34
CA VAL A 122 -19.32 -1.83 -0.87
C VAL A 122 -18.32 -2.97 -1.07
N LYS A 123 -18.76 -4.24 -0.99
CA LYS A 123 -17.87 -5.40 -1.16
C LYS A 123 -17.43 -5.54 -2.61
N GLU A 124 -18.34 -5.35 -3.56
CA GLU A 124 -18.01 -5.35 -4.99
C GLU A 124 -17.05 -4.21 -5.33
N ALA A 125 -17.33 -2.99 -4.86
CA ALA A 125 -16.45 -1.85 -5.06
C ALA A 125 -15.04 -2.11 -4.53
N ARG A 126 -14.94 -2.66 -3.31
CA ARG A 126 -13.68 -3.07 -2.67
C ARG A 126 -12.90 -4.08 -3.51
N ALA A 127 -13.56 -5.14 -3.98
CA ALA A 127 -12.87 -6.20 -4.71
C ALA A 127 -12.24 -5.68 -6.02
N TYR A 128 -12.93 -4.79 -6.74
CA TYR A 128 -12.36 -4.11 -7.90
C TYR A 128 -11.20 -3.17 -7.53
N LEU A 129 -11.31 -2.44 -6.41
CA LEU A 129 -10.27 -1.52 -5.97
C LEU A 129 -8.97 -2.25 -5.60
N VAL A 130 -9.09 -3.38 -4.90
CA VAL A 130 -7.94 -4.24 -4.57
C VAL A 130 -7.26 -4.70 -5.85
N LEU A 131 -8.01 -5.21 -6.83
CA LEU A 131 -7.46 -5.65 -8.11
C LEU A 131 -6.69 -4.53 -8.84
N ILE A 132 -7.28 -3.34 -8.92
CA ILE A 132 -6.66 -2.16 -9.53
C ILE A 132 -5.36 -1.77 -8.80
N THR A 133 -5.38 -1.82 -7.47
CA THR A 133 -4.24 -1.47 -6.62
C THR A 133 -3.11 -2.49 -6.75
N GLN A 134 -3.40 -3.79 -6.77
CA GLN A 134 -2.42 -4.85 -6.98
C GLN A 134 -1.69 -4.69 -8.32
N ARG A 135 -2.44 -4.43 -9.41
CA ARG A 135 -1.86 -4.18 -10.74
C ARG A 135 -0.92 -2.98 -10.74
N ALA A 136 -1.29 -1.92 -10.04
CA ALA A 136 -0.46 -0.72 -9.85
C ALA A 136 0.82 -1.04 -9.08
N LEU A 137 0.72 -1.79 -7.98
CA LEU A 137 1.86 -2.16 -7.16
C LEU A 137 2.82 -3.08 -7.93
N HIS A 138 2.33 -4.04 -8.72
CA HIS A 138 3.20 -4.89 -9.54
C HIS A 138 3.99 -4.09 -10.57
N LEU A 139 3.38 -3.10 -11.19
CA LEU A 139 4.10 -2.17 -12.05
C LEU A 139 5.21 -1.45 -11.27
N THR A 140 4.89 -0.88 -10.10
CA THR A 140 5.88 -0.17 -9.27
C THR A 140 7.01 -1.07 -8.80
N ALA A 141 6.72 -2.31 -8.39
CA ALA A 141 7.70 -3.27 -7.93
C ALA A 141 8.64 -3.72 -9.06
N TRP A 142 8.10 -3.96 -10.27
CA TRP A 142 8.91 -4.23 -11.45
C TRP A 142 9.87 -3.07 -11.78
N MET A 143 9.44 -1.81 -11.62
CA MET A 143 10.30 -0.64 -11.80
C MET A 143 11.36 -0.52 -10.68
N LYS A 144 11.00 -0.80 -9.42
CA LYS A 144 11.88 -0.74 -8.24
C LYS A 144 12.98 -1.78 -8.24
N GLN A 145 12.75 -3.00 -8.69
CA GLN A 145 13.85 -3.98 -8.76
C GLN A 145 14.91 -3.62 -9.78
N LYS A 146 14.61 -2.62 -10.61
CA LYS A 146 15.54 -1.97 -11.52
C LYS A 146 15.98 -0.57 -11.04
N SER A 147 15.56 -0.13 -9.86
CA SER A 147 15.87 1.18 -9.23
C SER A 147 15.94 1.11 -7.69
N ASN A 148 17.11 1.38 -7.09
CA ASN A 148 17.36 1.25 -5.63
C ASN A 148 16.48 2.17 -4.75
N GLY A 149 15.22 1.82 -4.46
CA GLY A 149 14.39 2.63 -3.55
C GLY A 149 13.08 2.00 -3.08
N ALA A 150 12.73 2.27 -1.81
CA ALA A 150 11.40 2.00 -1.25
C ALA A 150 10.33 2.94 -1.88
N LEU A 151 9.05 2.70 -1.58
CA LEU A 151 7.94 3.52 -2.10
C LEU A 151 8.17 4.98 -1.67
N GLY A 152 8.50 5.87 -2.63
CA GLY A 152 8.46 7.32 -2.42
C GLY A 152 9.70 8.15 -2.76
N LEU A 153 10.85 7.57 -3.10
CA LEU A 153 12.04 8.34 -3.49
C LEU A 153 12.63 7.76 -4.77
N ARG A 154 12.21 8.32 -5.91
CA ARG A 154 12.63 7.85 -7.24
C ARG A 154 13.84 8.64 -7.70
N ASN A 155 14.80 7.94 -8.32
CA ASN A 155 15.77 8.57 -9.20
C ASN A 155 15.07 8.93 -10.54
N PRO A 156 15.01 10.21 -10.95
CA PRO A 156 14.44 10.66 -12.22
C PRO A 156 15.05 9.98 -13.45
N GLU A 157 16.31 9.56 -13.40
CA GLU A 157 17.06 8.99 -14.52
C GLU A 157 16.46 7.67 -15.02
N ILE A 158 15.92 6.84 -14.12
CA ILE A 158 15.36 5.53 -14.48
C ILE A 158 14.00 5.67 -15.18
N LEU A 159 13.29 6.78 -14.94
CA LEU A 159 12.07 7.10 -15.68
C LEU A 159 12.38 7.45 -17.14
N GLN A 160 13.57 7.94 -17.44
CA GLN A 160 13.95 8.36 -18.79
C GLN A 160 14.20 7.17 -19.73
N GLU A 161 14.82 6.08 -19.23
CA GLU A 161 15.04 4.85 -20.02
C GLU A 161 13.76 4.10 -20.39
N ARG A 162 12.68 4.30 -19.62
CA ARG A 162 11.41 3.56 -19.74
C ARG A 162 10.20 4.47 -19.91
N GLU A 163 10.44 5.71 -20.33
CA GLU A 163 9.46 6.79 -20.36
C GLU A 163 8.16 6.39 -21.07
N ASN A 164 8.25 5.70 -22.21
CA ASN A 164 7.07 5.27 -22.98
C ASN A 164 6.22 4.23 -22.25
N ALA A 165 6.84 3.20 -21.66
CA ALA A 165 6.13 2.15 -20.93
C ALA A 165 5.49 2.70 -19.65
N THR A 166 6.18 3.62 -18.96
CA THR A 166 5.64 4.31 -17.79
C THR A 166 4.45 5.21 -18.17
N LYS A 167 4.54 5.97 -19.28
CA LYS A 167 3.43 6.78 -19.79
C LYS A 167 2.20 5.94 -20.13
N GLU A 168 2.39 4.84 -20.86
CA GLU A 168 1.31 3.90 -21.19
C GLU A 168 0.63 3.37 -19.94
N ALA A 169 1.41 2.95 -18.94
CA ALA A 169 0.88 2.42 -17.71
C ALA A 169 0.14 3.47 -16.88
N ILE A 170 0.64 4.72 -16.80
CA ILE A 170 -0.06 5.85 -16.15
C ILE A 170 -1.40 6.12 -16.83
N MET A 171 -1.44 6.16 -18.16
CA MET A 171 -2.67 6.37 -18.93
C MET A 171 -3.69 5.26 -18.65
N ARG A 172 -3.25 4.00 -18.70
CA ARG A 172 -4.09 2.85 -18.39
C ARG A 172 -4.66 2.92 -16.97
N MET A 173 -3.80 3.18 -15.97
CA MET A 173 -4.23 3.33 -14.58
C MET A 173 -5.24 4.47 -14.43
N GLY A 174 -5.03 5.61 -15.10
CA GLY A 174 -5.99 6.70 -15.12
C GLY A 174 -7.38 6.28 -15.59
N VAL A 175 -7.45 5.58 -16.73
CA VAL A 175 -8.73 5.08 -17.28
C VAL A 175 -9.40 4.08 -16.33
N GLU A 176 -8.64 3.19 -15.72
CA GLU A 176 -9.14 2.20 -14.75
C GLU A 176 -9.71 2.90 -13.50
N TYR A 177 -9.03 3.93 -13.01
CA TYR A 177 -9.42 4.65 -11.79
C TYR A 177 -10.68 5.49 -12.04
N GLU A 178 -10.74 6.20 -13.17
CA GLU A 178 -11.92 6.97 -13.58
C GLU A 178 -13.15 6.07 -13.78
N ARG A 179 -12.95 4.86 -14.31
CA ARG A 179 -14.04 3.88 -14.43
C ARG A 179 -14.52 3.41 -13.06
N TRP A 180 -13.60 3.12 -12.15
CA TRP A 180 -13.94 2.72 -10.78
C TRP A 180 -14.67 3.83 -10.03
N GLU A 181 -14.17 5.08 -10.09
CA GLU A 181 -14.81 6.22 -9.42
C GLU A 181 -16.23 6.44 -9.92
N ARG A 182 -16.45 6.42 -11.23
CA ARG A 182 -17.81 6.52 -11.80
C ARG A 182 -18.74 5.40 -11.32
N ALA A 183 -18.23 4.18 -11.19
CA ALA A 183 -19.01 3.05 -10.70
C ALA A 183 -19.28 3.12 -9.19
N PHE A 184 -18.41 3.79 -8.43
CA PHE A 184 -18.52 3.98 -6.99
C PHE A 184 -19.39 5.18 -6.59
N GLU A 185 -19.58 6.15 -7.50
CA GLU A 185 -20.28 7.42 -7.25
C GLU A 185 -21.60 7.28 -6.47
N LYS A 186 -22.45 6.33 -6.87
CA LYS A 186 -23.72 6.09 -6.16
C LYS A 186 -23.51 5.71 -4.69
N ILE A 187 -22.60 4.78 -4.43
CA ILE A 187 -22.28 4.31 -3.07
C ILE A 187 -21.64 5.44 -2.26
N TRP A 188 -20.80 6.26 -2.91
CA TRP A 188 -20.21 7.44 -2.30
C TRP A 188 -21.27 8.43 -1.84
N GLU A 189 -22.16 8.86 -2.73
CA GLU A 189 -23.19 9.85 -2.40
C GLU A 189 -24.15 9.36 -1.30
N GLU A 190 -24.48 8.07 -1.27
CA GLU A 190 -25.33 7.46 -0.24
C GLU A 190 -24.61 7.29 1.11
N GLY A 191 -23.27 7.19 1.11
CA GLY A 191 -22.49 6.75 2.28
C GLY A 191 -21.46 7.73 2.83
N LYS A 192 -21.13 8.81 2.12
CA LYS A 192 -20.00 9.70 2.45
C LYS A 192 -20.09 10.40 3.80
N GLU A 193 -21.29 10.59 4.34
CA GLU A 193 -21.49 11.25 5.65
C GLU A 193 -21.69 10.24 6.80
N VAL A 194 -22.04 8.99 6.49
CA VAL A 194 -22.57 8.04 7.48
C VAL A 194 -21.77 6.74 7.59
N SER A 195 -20.97 6.41 6.58
CA SER A 195 -20.28 5.11 6.50
C SER A 195 -18.77 5.29 6.44
N LYS A 196 -18.11 4.96 7.55
CA LYS A 196 -16.64 4.87 7.64
C LYS A 196 -16.06 3.90 6.60
N GLY A 197 -16.76 2.83 6.27
CA GLY A 197 -16.33 1.88 5.23
C GLY A 197 -16.33 2.50 3.82
N VAL A 198 -17.29 3.36 3.52
CA VAL A 198 -17.35 4.11 2.25
C VAL A 198 -16.23 5.15 2.19
N MET A 199 -16.02 5.89 3.28
CA MET A 199 -14.88 6.82 3.42
C MET A 199 -13.53 6.10 3.26
N ALA A 200 -13.36 4.92 3.86
CA ALA A 200 -12.14 4.13 3.74
C ALA A 200 -11.87 3.68 2.29
N LEU A 201 -12.91 3.32 1.52
CA LEU A 201 -12.74 3.03 0.10
C LEU A 201 -12.36 4.28 -0.71
N ARG A 202 -12.93 5.44 -0.40
CA ARG A 202 -12.54 6.72 -1.01
C ARG A 202 -11.07 7.03 -0.72
N ILE A 203 -10.63 6.89 0.53
CA ILE A 203 -9.23 7.03 0.94
C ILE A 203 -8.30 6.09 0.13
N LYS A 204 -8.71 4.82 -0.06
CA LYS A 204 -7.92 3.84 -0.82
C LYS A 204 -7.78 4.22 -2.30
N ILE A 205 -8.84 4.69 -2.98
CA ILE A 205 -8.69 5.14 -4.39
C ILE A 205 -7.85 6.41 -4.49
N LEU A 206 -7.98 7.36 -3.56
CA LEU A 206 -7.13 8.55 -3.49
C LEU A 206 -5.65 8.15 -3.31
N THR A 207 -5.39 7.13 -2.50
CA THR A 207 -4.03 6.59 -2.28
C THR A 207 -3.46 5.98 -3.56
N ALA A 208 -4.26 5.19 -4.28
CA ALA A 208 -3.87 4.64 -5.57
C ALA A 208 -3.60 5.76 -6.59
N ALA A 209 -4.45 6.78 -6.65
CA ALA A 209 -4.26 7.96 -7.50
C ALA A 209 -3.00 8.76 -7.13
N ALA A 210 -2.69 8.89 -5.85
CA ALA A 210 -1.44 9.50 -5.38
C ALA A 210 -0.21 8.72 -5.88
N TRP A 211 -0.21 7.39 -5.74
CA TRP A 211 0.86 6.55 -6.28
C TRP A 211 0.96 6.60 -7.81
N LYS A 212 -0.17 6.77 -8.49
CA LYS A 212 -0.17 7.00 -9.93
C LYS A 212 0.49 8.34 -10.26
N ASN A 213 0.13 9.41 -9.57
CA ASN A 213 0.67 10.74 -9.80
C ASN A 213 2.19 10.74 -9.61
N CYS A 214 2.72 10.07 -8.59
CA CYS A 214 4.17 9.97 -8.36
C CYS A 214 4.94 9.18 -9.43
N LEU A 215 4.25 8.52 -10.39
CA LEU A 215 4.86 7.94 -11.58
C LEU A 215 5.13 8.99 -12.68
N ALA A 216 4.38 10.09 -12.68
CA ALA A 216 4.47 11.10 -13.73
C ALA A 216 5.79 11.89 -13.63
N PRO A 217 6.34 12.33 -14.77
CA PRO A 217 7.52 13.19 -14.76
C PRO A 217 7.16 14.60 -14.27
N GLY A 218 8.11 15.26 -13.62
CA GLY A 218 8.00 16.67 -13.24
C GLY A 218 7.88 16.91 -11.74
N ARG A 219 8.38 18.08 -11.31
CA ARG A 219 8.44 18.44 -9.89
C ARG A 219 7.07 18.73 -9.27
N GLY A 220 6.15 19.35 -10.02
CA GLY A 220 4.81 19.73 -9.54
C GLY A 220 4.04 18.59 -8.88
N VAL A 221 4.29 17.35 -9.34
CA VAL A 221 3.75 16.11 -8.79
C VAL A 221 3.93 16.00 -7.28
N PHE A 222 5.07 16.42 -6.73
CA PHE A 222 5.38 16.27 -5.29
C PHE A 222 5.04 17.53 -4.46
N TYR A 223 4.82 18.68 -5.12
CA TYR A 223 4.79 20.01 -4.51
C TYR A 223 3.48 20.78 -4.70
N GLY A 224 2.49 20.27 -5.43
CA GLY A 224 1.24 21.04 -5.54
C GLY A 224 0.14 20.37 -6.33
N ASP A 225 0.48 19.60 -7.37
CA ASP A 225 -0.51 19.03 -8.29
C ASP A 225 -1.46 18.03 -7.60
N SER A 226 -1.11 17.55 -6.40
CA SER A 226 -1.91 16.61 -5.62
C SER A 226 -2.50 17.20 -4.32
N THR A 227 -2.38 18.51 -4.07
CA THR A 227 -2.78 19.12 -2.78
C THR A 227 -4.25 18.88 -2.43
N GLU A 228 -5.16 19.00 -3.39
CA GLU A 228 -6.61 18.76 -3.18
C GLU A 228 -6.87 17.30 -2.77
N LEU A 229 -6.31 16.35 -3.53
CA LEU A 229 -6.40 14.92 -3.25
C LEU A 229 -5.84 14.56 -1.88
N LEU A 230 -4.69 15.12 -1.50
CA LEU A 230 -4.06 14.86 -0.21
C LEU A 230 -4.86 15.47 0.94
N THR A 231 -5.46 16.65 0.73
CA THR A 231 -6.33 17.30 1.71
C THR A 231 -7.59 16.48 1.94
N GLU A 232 -8.22 15.97 0.88
CA GLU A 232 -9.37 15.06 0.98
C GLU A 232 -8.98 13.79 1.76
N MET A 233 -7.83 13.19 1.44
CA MET A 233 -7.33 11.99 2.11
C MET A 233 -7.13 12.19 3.62
N VAL A 234 -6.49 13.29 4.04
CA VAL A 234 -6.29 13.61 5.47
C VAL A 234 -7.63 13.91 6.16
N THR A 235 -8.52 14.65 5.50
CA THR A 235 -9.84 15.00 6.04
C THR A 235 -10.70 13.75 6.29
N LEU A 236 -10.77 12.86 5.31
CA LEU A 236 -11.50 11.60 5.44
C LEU A 236 -10.84 10.68 6.47
N SER A 237 -9.50 10.63 6.54
CA SER A 237 -8.80 9.85 7.56
C SER A 237 -9.19 10.31 8.97
N ARG A 238 -9.25 11.62 9.20
CA ARG A 238 -9.74 12.20 10.46
C ARG A 238 -11.18 11.82 10.75
N ALA A 239 -12.07 11.86 9.76
CA ALA A 239 -13.47 11.46 9.92
C ALA A 239 -13.61 9.96 10.27
N VAL A 240 -12.85 9.08 9.60
CA VAL A 240 -12.89 7.64 9.89
C VAL A 240 -12.35 7.32 11.29
N LEU A 241 -11.28 8.00 11.71
CA LEU A 241 -10.66 7.82 13.02
C LEU A 241 -11.42 8.53 14.17
N SER A 242 -12.39 9.38 13.85
CA SER A 242 -13.21 10.05 14.86
C SER A 242 -14.04 9.04 15.66
N ARG A 243 -14.27 9.35 16.95
CA ARG A 243 -15.02 8.48 17.87
C ARG A 243 -16.48 8.41 17.44
N ASP A 244 -17.04 7.20 17.47
CA ASP A 244 -18.49 7.07 17.65
C ASP A 244 -18.72 7.05 19.16
N ASP A 245 -19.44 8.04 19.69
CA ASP A 245 -19.65 8.20 21.14
C ASP A 245 -20.36 7.01 21.81
N ASP A 246 -20.92 6.09 21.00
CA ASP A 246 -21.78 4.99 21.44
C ASP A 246 -21.11 3.59 21.48
N ILE A 247 -19.84 3.43 21.10
CA ILE A 247 -19.18 2.10 21.06
C ILE A 247 -18.22 1.91 22.26
N PRO A 248 -18.45 0.93 23.15
CA PRO A 248 -17.56 0.64 24.27
C PRO A 248 -16.14 0.30 23.83
N GLN A 249 -15.17 0.82 24.60
CA GLN A 249 -13.71 0.87 24.38
C GLN A 249 -12.99 -0.47 24.17
N ALA A 250 -13.69 -1.61 24.13
CA ALA A 250 -13.10 -2.95 24.24
C ALA A 250 -12.83 -3.67 22.91
N THR A 251 -13.12 -3.07 21.75
CA THR A 251 -13.03 -3.80 20.47
C THR A 251 -12.54 -2.93 19.31
N SER A 252 -11.26 -2.56 19.23
CA SER A 252 -10.59 -2.31 17.91
C SER A 252 -9.08 -1.96 17.98
N ASP A 253 -8.25 -2.64 18.77
CA ASP A 253 -6.79 -2.36 18.75
C ASP A 253 -6.07 -3.00 17.54
N PHE A 254 -6.77 -3.85 16.79
CA PHE A 254 -6.25 -4.52 15.59
C PHE A 254 -7.38 -4.67 14.56
N GLY A 255 -7.24 -3.96 13.43
CA GLY A 255 -8.13 -4.06 12.29
C GLY A 255 -7.34 -4.38 11.04
N PHE A 256 -7.73 -5.42 10.31
CA PHE A 256 -7.13 -5.74 9.02
C PHE A 256 -7.61 -4.82 7.90
N GLU A 257 -8.69 -4.09 8.16
CA GLU A 257 -9.33 -3.21 7.19
C GLU A 257 -9.12 -1.76 7.60
N GLY A 258 -8.11 -1.12 7.03
CA GLY A 258 -7.96 0.32 7.17
C GLY A 258 -7.28 0.91 5.95
N GLY A 259 -6.06 0.48 5.65
CA GLY A 259 -5.24 1.15 4.65
C GLY A 259 -4.95 2.62 4.98
N ILE A 260 -5.45 3.14 6.12
CA ILE A 260 -5.36 4.53 6.54
C ILE A 260 -3.91 4.83 6.88
N ILE A 261 -3.20 3.90 7.56
CA ILE A 261 -1.76 4.07 7.82
C ILE A 261 -1.02 4.17 6.48
N THR A 262 -1.41 3.36 5.49
CA THR A 262 -0.80 3.38 4.15
C THR A 262 -1.10 4.68 3.37
N SER A 263 -2.27 5.27 3.58
CA SER A 263 -2.65 6.56 3.03
C SER A 263 -1.87 7.71 3.69
N LEU A 264 -1.86 7.77 5.02
CA LEU A 264 -1.16 8.82 5.78
C LEU A 264 0.36 8.78 5.56
N ARG A 265 0.97 7.59 5.48
CA ARG A 265 2.40 7.49 5.11
C ARG A 265 2.67 7.98 3.69
N THR A 266 1.70 7.84 2.78
CA THR A 266 1.84 8.34 1.42
C THR A 266 1.91 9.86 1.43
N VAL A 267 1.04 10.52 2.21
CA VAL A 267 1.11 11.98 2.45
C VAL A 267 2.47 12.38 3.03
N GLY A 268 2.91 11.67 4.08
CA GLY A 268 4.13 11.97 4.83
C GLY A 268 5.44 11.80 4.06
N PHE A 269 5.62 10.65 3.41
CA PHE A 269 6.90 10.26 2.81
C PHE A 269 7.01 10.66 1.33
N VAL A 270 5.91 10.66 0.58
CA VAL A 270 5.96 10.84 -0.88
C VAL A 270 5.86 12.32 -1.27
N TYR A 271 4.97 13.07 -0.63
CA TYR A 271 4.70 14.46 -0.99
C TYR A 271 5.48 15.43 -0.11
N ARG A 272 5.46 16.72 -0.47
CA ARG A 272 6.26 17.77 0.18
C ARG A 272 5.44 18.83 0.91
N HIS A 273 4.12 18.68 0.97
CA HIS A 273 3.25 19.66 1.63
C HIS A 273 3.38 19.58 3.16
N ARG A 274 4.03 20.58 3.76
CA ARG A 274 4.45 20.58 5.17
C ARG A 274 3.29 20.48 6.16
N ARG A 275 2.23 21.28 5.94
CA ARG A 275 1.01 21.24 6.78
C ARG A 275 0.37 19.85 6.78
N LEU A 276 0.13 19.26 5.61
CA LEU A 276 -0.50 17.94 5.50
C LEU A 276 0.36 16.82 6.10
N LYS A 277 1.70 16.92 6.02
CA LYS A 277 2.59 15.99 6.73
C LYS A 277 2.37 16.03 8.23
N ARG A 278 2.30 17.23 8.84
CA ARG A 278 2.08 17.41 10.28
C ARG A 278 0.70 16.90 10.71
N GLU A 279 -0.35 17.22 9.96
CA GLU A 279 -1.70 16.68 10.24
C GLU A 279 -1.74 15.14 10.16
N ALA A 280 -1.02 14.54 9.20
CA ALA A 280 -0.92 13.08 9.12
C ALA A 280 -0.15 12.47 10.31
N ILE A 281 0.93 13.12 10.76
CA ILE A 281 1.70 12.71 11.96
C ILE A 281 0.81 12.76 13.20
N GLU A 282 0.05 13.83 13.38
CA GLU A 282 -0.89 13.98 14.50
C GLU A 282 -1.88 12.81 14.54
N LEU A 283 -2.53 12.50 13.41
CA LEU A 283 -3.45 11.36 13.32
C LEU A 283 -2.79 10.02 13.67
N LEU A 284 -1.56 9.78 13.19
CA LEU A 284 -0.82 8.53 13.43
C LEU A 284 -0.40 8.35 14.89
N LEU A 285 -0.09 9.44 15.58
CA LEU A 285 0.48 9.45 16.93
C LEU A 285 -0.55 9.72 18.04
N GLU A 286 -1.71 10.32 17.74
CA GLU A 286 -2.73 10.62 18.75
C GLU A 286 -3.24 9.35 19.43
N ARG A 287 -3.50 8.31 18.63
CA ARG A 287 -3.98 7.00 19.12
C ARG A 287 -3.34 5.87 18.32
N PRO A 288 -2.17 5.37 18.73
CA PRO A 288 -1.49 4.30 18.03
C PRO A 288 -2.37 3.08 17.75
N TRP A 289 -2.34 2.57 16.52
CA TRP A 289 -3.05 1.36 16.11
C TRP A 289 -2.22 0.54 15.13
N LYS A 290 -2.65 -0.69 14.88
CA LYS A 290 -2.04 -1.59 13.90
C LYS A 290 -3.03 -1.92 12.77
N GLU A 291 -2.58 -1.80 11.53
CA GLU A 291 -3.31 -2.22 10.32
C GLU A 291 -2.47 -3.21 9.54
N GLY A 292 -2.87 -4.48 9.59
CA GLY A 292 -2.09 -5.57 9.02
C GLY A 292 -0.61 -5.39 9.36
N LEU A 293 0.26 -5.31 8.35
CA LEU A 293 1.73 -5.21 8.54
C LEU A 293 2.24 -3.84 9.03
N TRP A 294 1.37 -2.88 9.32
CA TRP A 294 1.72 -1.51 9.68
C TRP A 294 1.39 -1.19 11.13
N ASP A 295 2.26 -0.38 11.73
CA ASP A 295 2.13 0.15 13.08
C ASP A 295 2.17 1.68 12.99
N SER A 296 1.08 2.34 13.39
CA SER A 296 0.92 3.78 13.19
C SER A 296 1.92 4.58 14.02
N TYR A 297 2.32 4.06 15.19
CA TYR A 297 3.31 4.72 16.04
C TYR A 297 4.69 4.69 15.38
N ILE A 298 5.12 3.54 14.86
CA ILE A 298 6.41 3.43 14.15
C ILE A 298 6.42 4.36 12.94
N VAL A 299 5.35 4.38 12.15
CA VAL A 299 5.23 5.24 10.96
C VAL A 299 5.21 6.71 11.37
N GLY A 300 4.41 7.09 12.36
CA GLY A 300 4.31 8.46 12.86
C GLY A 300 5.63 8.99 13.40
N LYS A 301 6.39 8.17 14.16
CA LYS A 301 7.72 8.55 14.67
C LYS A 301 8.77 8.68 13.58
N ALA A 302 8.74 7.82 12.58
CA ALA A 302 9.61 7.96 11.41
C ALA A 302 9.28 9.21 10.60
N MET A 303 7.99 9.55 10.44
CA MET A 303 7.53 10.78 9.78
C MET A 303 7.88 12.03 10.57
N GLU A 304 7.70 12.04 11.89
CA GLU A 304 8.09 13.13 12.79
C GLU A 304 9.59 13.42 12.66
N TRP A 305 10.42 12.39 12.67
CA TRP A 305 11.87 12.52 12.48
C TRP A 305 12.24 13.06 11.10
N LEU A 306 11.62 12.55 10.04
CA LEU A 306 11.83 13.04 8.68
C LEU A 306 11.49 14.54 8.58
N VAL A 307 10.31 14.93 9.07
CA VAL A 307 9.84 16.33 9.02
C VAL A 307 10.78 17.24 9.81
N ASN A 308 11.23 16.81 10.99
CA ASN A 308 12.17 17.60 11.79
C ASN A 308 13.47 17.90 11.02
N LEU A 309 14.03 16.92 10.32
CA LEU A 309 15.25 17.11 9.51
C LEU A 309 15.02 17.97 8.27
N GLU A 310 13.90 17.77 7.58
CA GLU A 310 13.52 18.50 6.36
C GLU A 310 13.15 19.97 6.65
N ASP A 311 12.62 20.25 7.84
CA ASP A 311 12.19 21.59 8.26
C ASP A 311 13.30 22.45 8.88
N GLU A 312 14.50 21.89 9.11
CA GLU A 312 15.61 22.63 9.71
C GLU A 312 15.97 23.90 8.91
N GLY A 313 15.71 25.07 9.51
CA GLY A 313 15.99 26.36 8.90
C GLY A 313 15.03 26.78 7.78
N VAL A 314 13.89 26.09 7.63
CA VAL A 314 12.84 26.45 6.68
C VAL A 314 11.86 27.43 7.32
N SER A 315 11.57 28.54 6.64
CA SER A 315 10.60 29.55 7.12
C SER A 315 9.23 28.93 7.38
N GLU A 316 8.48 29.44 8.36
CA GLU A 316 7.10 28.99 8.64
C GLU A 316 6.14 29.24 7.47
N ASP A 317 6.42 30.27 6.65
CA ASP A 317 5.61 30.64 5.49
C ASP A 317 5.75 29.69 4.29
N GLU A 318 6.78 28.84 4.28
CA GLU A 318 6.97 27.87 3.20
C GLU A 318 5.91 26.77 3.29
N GLU A 319 5.13 26.59 2.22
CA GLU A 319 4.08 25.56 2.17
C GLU A 319 4.67 24.15 1.96
N HIS A 320 5.80 24.09 1.25
CA HIS A 320 6.45 22.85 0.82
C HIS A 320 7.88 22.75 1.34
N VAL A 321 8.36 21.52 1.55
CA VAL A 321 9.76 21.25 1.88
C VAL A 321 10.64 21.64 0.69
N PRO A 322 11.62 22.54 0.83
CA PRO A 322 12.54 22.89 -0.25
C PRO A 322 13.31 21.68 -0.79
N GLU A 323 13.64 21.68 -2.09
CA GLU A 323 14.22 20.51 -2.78
C GLU A 323 15.57 20.09 -2.19
N GLU A 324 16.39 21.08 -1.87
CA GLU A 324 17.68 20.95 -1.22
C GLU A 324 17.60 20.41 0.22
N LYS A 325 16.42 20.46 0.85
CA LYS A 325 16.18 19.96 2.21
C LYS A 325 15.61 18.55 2.24
N VAL A 326 15.15 18.02 1.11
CA VAL A 326 14.56 16.67 1.03
C VAL A 326 15.59 15.62 1.43
N LEU A 327 15.23 14.80 2.41
CA LEU A 327 16.12 13.73 2.88
C LEU A 327 16.28 12.66 1.79
N ARG A 328 17.53 12.26 1.53
CA ARG A 328 17.88 11.26 0.51
C ARG A 328 18.05 9.88 1.17
N ASP A 329 17.92 8.81 0.39
CA ASP A 329 18.15 7.41 0.81
C ASP A 329 17.46 7.02 2.13
N PHE A 330 16.23 7.50 2.33
CA PHE A 330 15.43 7.15 3.49
C PHE A 330 15.15 5.65 3.51
N THR A 331 15.51 4.98 4.60
CA THR A 331 15.22 3.56 4.82
C THR A 331 14.67 3.32 6.22
N MET A 332 13.80 2.31 6.32
CA MET A 332 13.27 1.80 7.59
C MET A 332 13.56 0.30 7.64
N VAL A 333 14.37 -0.12 8.60
CA VAL A 333 14.74 -1.52 8.81
C VAL A 333 14.24 -1.97 10.17
N GLN A 334 13.61 -3.14 10.20
CA GLN A 334 13.11 -3.73 11.43
C GLN A 334 14.16 -4.66 12.03
N ASP A 335 14.39 -4.52 13.32
CA ASP A 335 15.17 -5.43 14.15
C ASP A 335 14.18 -6.15 15.07
N GLU A 336 13.69 -7.31 14.59
CA GLU A 336 12.67 -8.10 15.30
C GLU A 336 13.20 -8.68 16.63
N ALA A 337 14.52 -8.91 16.73
CA ALA A 337 15.16 -9.47 17.91
C ALA A 337 15.20 -8.44 19.06
N GLU A 338 15.62 -7.21 18.75
CA GLU A 338 15.69 -6.11 19.72
C GLU A 338 14.38 -5.31 19.80
N ARG A 339 13.32 -5.75 19.08
CA ARG A 339 12.00 -5.09 19.00
C ARG A 339 12.10 -3.58 18.75
N ARG A 340 12.82 -3.22 17.70
CA ARG A 340 13.05 -1.83 17.30
C ARG A 340 13.04 -1.64 15.80
N THR A 341 12.81 -0.42 15.36
CA THR A 341 12.93 -0.01 13.95
C THR A 341 14.02 1.03 13.83
N ILE A 342 14.99 0.78 12.96
CA ILE A 342 16.08 1.69 12.65
C ILE A 342 15.69 2.46 11.38
N VAL A 343 15.64 3.77 11.49
CA VAL A 343 15.36 4.69 10.39
C VAL A 343 16.66 5.39 10.04
N THR A 344 17.03 5.44 8.76
CA THR A 344 18.21 6.17 8.30
C THR A 344 17.91 7.01 7.08
N GLY A 345 18.74 8.01 6.84
CA GLY A 345 18.69 8.83 5.62
C GLY A 345 19.91 9.74 5.53
N LEU A 346 20.07 10.40 4.38
CA LEU A 346 21.16 11.31 4.09
C LEU A 346 20.60 12.73 4.01
N GLN A 347 21.04 13.58 4.93
CA GLN A 347 20.67 15.00 4.98
C GLN A 347 21.73 15.80 4.24
N ALA A 348 21.31 16.66 3.31
CA ALA A 348 22.17 17.63 2.67
C ALA A 348 22.46 18.79 3.64
N ILE A 349 23.73 19.02 3.93
CA ILE A 349 24.21 20.11 4.76
C ILE A 349 25.09 20.98 3.88
N VAL A 350 24.78 22.28 3.81
CA VAL A 350 25.60 23.25 3.09
C VAL A 350 26.65 23.78 4.07
N GLY A 351 27.92 23.48 3.81
CA GLY A 351 29.04 24.00 4.59
C GLY A 351 29.24 25.51 4.41
N GLU A 352 30.10 26.11 5.24
CA GLU A 352 30.46 27.55 5.12
C GLU A 352 31.04 27.90 3.74
N ASP A 353 31.63 26.91 3.07
CA ASP A 353 32.25 27.00 1.75
C ASP A 353 31.24 26.93 0.59
N GLY A 354 29.96 26.68 0.91
CA GLY A 354 28.88 26.49 -0.07
C GLY A 354 28.81 25.10 -0.69
N GLU A 355 29.70 24.18 -0.30
CA GLU A 355 29.64 22.78 -0.75
C GLU A 355 28.57 21.99 0.02
N GLU A 356 27.84 21.13 -0.71
CA GLU A 356 26.84 20.22 -0.15
C GLU A 356 27.52 18.94 0.32
N GLU A 357 27.46 18.68 1.63
CA GLU A 357 27.88 17.41 2.24
C GLU A 357 26.65 16.57 2.61
N LEU A 358 26.68 15.27 2.29
CA LEU A 358 25.62 14.34 2.69
C LEU A 358 25.96 13.69 4.03
N MET A 359 25.27 14.12 5.08
CA MET A 359 25.43 13.57 6.42
C MET A 359 24.41 12.46 6.68
N ARG A 360 24.90 11.28 7.07
CA ARG A 360 24.02 10.17 7.50
C ARG A 360 23.38 10.49 8.85
N ARG A 361 22.05 10.42 8.87
CA ARG A 361 21.22 10.54 10.08
C ARG A 361 20.58 9.19 10.40
N GLU A 362 20.39 8.92 11.67
CA GLU A 362 19.77 7.70 12.17
C GLU A 362 18.85 7.98 13.36
N LEU A 363 17.73 7.25 13.42
CA LEU A 363 16.83 7.18 14.56
C LEU A 363 16.51 5.72 14.88
N VAL A 364 16.52 5.38 16.16
CA VAL A 364 16.06 4.09 16.66
C VAL A 364 14.71 4.27 17.36
N ILE A 365 13.68 3.61 16.84
CA ILE A 365 12.32 3.63 17.36
C ILE A 365 12.05 2.30 18.09
N PRO A 366 11.89 2.29 19.42
CA PRO A 366 11.47 1.08 20.13
C PRO A 366 10.01 0.77 19.82
N TRP A 367 9.65 -0.52 19.72
CA TRP A 367 8.26 -0.93 19.53
C TRP A 367 7.49 -0.80 20.84
N LEU A 368 6.25 -0.31 20.77
CA LEU A 368 5.36 -0.31 21.92
C LEU A 368 4.99 -1.77 22.25
N THR A 369 5.19 -2.16 23.51
CA THR A 369 4.86 -3.49 24.04
C THR A 369 3.38 -3.67 24.28
#